data_AF-A0A0B1SPR5-F1
#
_entry.id   AF-A0A0B1SPR5-F1
#
_cell.length_a   1.000
_cell.length_b   1.000
_cell.length_c   1.000
_cell.angle_alpha   90.00
_cell.angle_beta   90.00
_cell.angle_gamma   90.00
#
_symmetry.space_group_name_H-M   'P 1'
#
loop_
_entity.id
_entity.type
_entity.pdbx_description
1 polymer ?
#
loop_
_entity_poly.entity_id
_entity_poly.type
_entity_poly.pdbx_seq_one_letter_code
_entity_poly.pdbx_strand_id
1 'polypeptide(L)' 'KTYTLKNWDFSSDEQTTKGFDSLHVIGRSYPKASITINGVAMPLCDFGDHSRNRYLPLEFSEYIVRDSARILPQYLVIYE' A
#
# COMPACT_ATOMS: atom_id res chain seq x y z
N LYS A 1 -12.55 -1.53 15.45
CA LYS A 1 -12.90 -1.91 14.05
C LYS A 1 -11.94 -3.00 13.62
N THR A 2 -12.43 -4.17 13.24
CA THR A 2 -11.58 -5.27 12.75
C THR A 2 -11.38 -5.07 11.26
N TYR A 3 -10.16 -4.76 10.84
CA TYR A 3 -9.82 -4.62 9.44
C TYR A 3 -9.53 -6.02 8.90
N THR A 4 -10.41 -6.55 8.05
CA THR A 4 -10.18 -7.81 7.36
C THR A 4 -9.24 -7.53 6.20
N LEU A 5 -7.98 -7.94 6.31
CA LEU A 5 -7.06 -7.98 5.17
C LEU A 5 -7.67 -8.93 4.13
N LYS A 6 -7.92 -8.43 2.92
CA LYS A 6 -8.34 -9.29 1.83
C LYS A 6 -7.09 -10.04 1.35
N ASN A 7 -7.17 -11.37 1.28
CA ASN A 7 -6.12 -12.19 0.65
C ASN A 7 -6.13 -11.92 -0.86
N TRP A 8 -5.47 -10.85 -1.29
CA TRP A 8 -5.20 -10.58 -2.70
C TRP A 8 -4.19 -11.60 -3.19
N ASP A 9 -4.61 -12.43 -4.14
CA ASP A 9 -3.76 -13.45 -4.70
C ASP A 9 -2.77 -12.82 -5.68
N PHE A 10 -1.55 -12.58 -5.19
CA PHE A 10 -0.45 -12.07 -6.01
C PHE A 10 0.26 -13.19 -6.80
N SER A 11 -0.25 -14.43 -6.80
CA SER A 11 0.35 -15.57 -7.52
C SER A 11 -0.21 -15.79 -8.92
N SER A 12 -1.34 -15.15 -9.28
CA SER A 12 -2.19 -15.67 -10.37
C SER A 12 -1.77 -15.33 -11.80
N ASP A 13 -0.79 -14.46 -12.05
CA ASP A 13 -0.37 -14.15 -13.43
C ASP A 13 1.12 -13.74 -13.52
N GLU A 14 1.97 -14.66 -13.97
CA GLU A 14 3.36 -14.37 -14.34
C GLU A 14 3.45 -13.34 -15.48
N GLN A 15 2.42 -13.20 -16.32
CA GLN A 15 2.41 -12.23 -17.42
C GLN A 15 2.21 -10.79 -16.97
N THR A 16 1.36 -10.52 -15.98
CA THR A 16 1.10 -9.15 -15.48
C THR A 16 2.12 -8.71 -14.43
N THR A 17 2.81 -9.64 -13.79
CA THR A 17 3.76 -9.36 -12.69
C THR A 17 5.23 -9.40 -13.11
N LYS A 18 5.53 -9.72 -14.38
CA LYS A 18 6.91 -9.79 -14.89
C LYS A 18 7.60 -8.42 -14.82
N GLY A 19 8.61 -8.32 -13.98
CA GLY A 19 9.40 -7.09 -13.78
C GLY A 19 8.93 -6.20 -12.64
N PHE A 20 7.81 -6.52 -11.99
CA PHE A 20 7.34 -5.84 -10.79
C PHE A 20 7.67 -6.67 -9.55
N ASP A 21 8.12 -6.00 -8.50
CA ASP A 21 8.51 -6.62 -7.22
C ASP A 21 7.42 -6.51 -6.14
N SER A 22 6.37 -5.74 -6.42
CA SER A 22 5.32 -5.38 -5.49
C SER A 22 3.96 -5.22 -6.18
N LEU A 23 2.89 -5.48 -5.43
CA LEU A 23 1.51 -5.17 -5.79
C LEU A 23 1.05 -3.98 -4.97
N HIS A 24 0.49 -2.98 -5.64
CA HIS A 24 -0.21 -1.87 -4.98
C HIS A 24 -1.70 -2.02 -5.27
N VAL A 25 -2.47 -2.36 -4.23
CA VAL A 25 -3.93 -2.39 -4.30
C VAL A 25 -4.45 -1.02 -3.90
N ILE A 26 -5.14 -0.36 -4.82
CA ILE A 26 -5.57 1.04 -4.63
C ILE A 26 -6.81 1.08 -3.73
N GLY A 27 -6.73 1.87 -2.66
CA GLY A 27 -7.86 2.22 -1.81
C GLY A 27 -8.57 3.49 -2.23
N ARG A 28 -9.76 3.70 -1.65
CA ARG A 28 -10.54 4.93 -1.81
C ARG A 28 -9.78 6.15 -1.30
N SER A 29 -9.30 6.07 -0.07
CA SER A 29 -8.55 7.13 0.60
C SER A 29 -7.07 6.99 0.29
N TYR A 30 -6.45 8.05 -0.23
CA TYR A 30 -5.03 8.06 -0.61
C TYR A 30 -4.33 9.31 -0.08
N PRO A 31 -3.04 9.24 0.28
CA PRO A 31 -2.30 10.41 0.74
C PRO A 31 -2.17 11.44 -0.39
N LYS A 32 -2.60 12.69 -0.19
CA LYS A 32 -2.51 13.75 -1.22
C LYS A 32 -1.07 14.14 -1.56
N ALA A 33 -0.17 13.97 -0.60
CA ALA A 33 1.23 14.33 -0.72
C ALA A 33 2.08 13.45 0.19
N SER A 34 3.39 13.51 -0.01
CA SER A 34 4.38 12.81 0.80
C SER A 34 5.55 13.74 1.09
N ILE A 35 6.19 13.54 2.24
CA ILE A 35 7.50 14.13 2.53
C ILE A 35 8.58 13.06 2.36
N THR A 36 9.83 13.46 2.18
CA THR A 36 10.95 12.52 2.06
C THR A 36 11.84 12.62 3.28
N ILE A 37 12.10 11.49 3.95
CA ILE A 37 13.03 11.39 5.08
C ILE A 37 14.05 10.29 4.75
N ASN A 38 15.35 10.62 4.82
CA ASN A 38 16.45 9.68 4.52
C ASN A 38 16.28 8.93 3.18
N GLY A 39 15.78 9.62 2.16
CA GLY A 39 15.53 9.03 0.83
C GLY A 39 14.27 8.15 0.73
N VAL A 40 13.48 8.01 1.81
CA VAL A 40 12.23 7.25 1.84
C VAL A 40 11.04 8.20 1.82
N ALA A 41 10.10 7.98 0.91
CA ALA A 41 8.85 8.74 0.84
C ALA A 41 7.89 8.31 1.96
N MET A 42 7.36 9.29 2.69
CA MET A 42 6.42 9.09 3.79
C MET A 42 5.08 9.78 3.49
N PRO A 43 4.00 9.00 3.31
CA PRO A 43 2.67 9.52 2.98
C PRO A 43 1.94 10.07 4.21
N LEU A 44 2.40 11.21 4.75
CA LEU A 44 1.92 11.77 6.03
C LEU A 44 0.85 12.86 5.87
N CYS A 45 0.48 13.22 4.64
CA CYS A 45 -0.49 14.28 4.38
C CYS A 45 -1.94 13.78 4.38
N ASP A 46 -2.88 14.71 4.47
CA ASP A 46 -4.32 14.44 4.44
C ASP A 46 -4.74 13.53 3.28
N PHE A 47 -5.80 12.76 3.53
CA PHE A 47 -6.36 11.88 2.51
C PHE A 47 -7.14 12.67 1.44
N GLY A 48 -6.90 12.29 0.18
CA GLY A 48 -7.76 12.54 -0.96
C GLY A 48 -8.75 11.40 -1.15
N ASP A 49 -9.71 11.57 -2.06
CA ASP A 49 -10.80 10.62 -2.28
C ASP A 49 -10.85 10.16 -3.75
N HIS A 50 -10.67 8.86 -3.96
CA HIS A 50 -10.87 8.17 -5.23
C HIS A 50 -12.31 7.65 -5.42
N SER A 51 -13.29 8.07 -4.60
CA SER A 51 -14.70 7.61 -4.62
C SER A 51 -15.43 7.66 -5.97
N ARG A 52 -14.93 8.43 -6.92
CA ARG A 52 -15.44 8.42 -8.31
C ARG A 52 -15.26 7.06 -8.98
N ASN A 53 -14.35 6.23 -8.47
CA ASN A 53 -14.08 4.91 -8.97
C ASN A 53 -14.95 3.88 -8.22
N ARG A 54 -16.11 3.56 -8.80
CA ARG A 54 -17.21 2.79 -8.17
C ARG A 54 -16.87 1.35 -7.78
N TYR A 55 -15.67 0.89 -8.11
CA TYR A 55 -15.24 -0.50 -7.97
C TYR A 55 -14.10 -0.68 -6.96
N LEU A 56 -13.76 0.34 -6.16
CA LEU A 56 -12.71 0.21 -5.14
C LEU A 56 -13.30 -0.38 -3.84
N PRO A 57 -12.91 -1.62 -3.46
CA PRO A 57 -13.48 -2.27 -2.30
C PRO A 57 -12.73 -1.96 -0.99
N LEU A 58 -11.58 -1.28 -1.05
CA LEU A 58 -10.74 -0.96 0.10
C LEU A 58 -10.86 0.51 0.49
N GLU A 59 -10.91 0.78 1.80
CA GLU A 59 -10.88 2.14 2.32
C GLU A 59 -9.48 2.77 2.15
N PHE A 60 -8.41 2.02 2.40
CA PHE A 60 -7.01 2.46 2.26
C PHE A 60 -6.25 1.55 1.30
N SER A 61 -5.21 2.10 0.67
CA SER A 61 -4.32 1.31 -0.18
C SER A 61 -3.52 0.28 0.62
N GLU A 62 -3.25 -0.86 0.00
CA GLU A 62 -2.39 -1.93 0.53
C GLU A 62 -1.21 -2.16 -0.42
N TYR A 63 -0.02 -2.42 0.14
CA TYR A 63 1.18 -2.77 -0.60
C TYR A 63 1.64 -4.16 -0.19
N ILE A 64 1.81 -5.05 -1.16
CA ILE A 64 2.25 -6.43 -0.96
C ILE A 64 3.57 -6.62 -1.70
N VAL A 65 4.59 -7.10 -0.99
CA VAL A 65 5.93 -7.36 -1.53
C VAL A 65 6.21 -8.85 -1.44
N ARG A 66 6.73 -9.47 -2.52
CA ARG A 66 7.00 -10.92 -2.57
C ARG A 66 8.25 -11.32 -1.78
N ASP A 67 9.29 -10.51 -1.89
CA ASP A 67 10.60 -10.81 -1.32
C ASP A 67 10.86 -9.97 -0.08
N SER A 68 11.02 -10.65 1.06
CA SER A 68 11.37 -10.03 2.33
C SER A 68 12.70 -9.26 2.28
N ALA A 69 13.63 -9.60 1.39
CA ALA A 69 14.90 -8.88 1.23
C ALA A 69 14.71 -7.44 0.70
N ARG A 70 13.51 -7.10 0.19
CA ARG A 70 13.13 -5.74 -0.22
C ARG A 70 12.62 -4.89 0.95
N ILE A 71 12.41 -5.49 2.13
CA ILE A 71 11.88 -4.80 3.31
C ILE A 71 13.04 -4.49 4.26
N LEU A 72 13.19 -3.21 4.61
CA LEU A 72 14.13 -2.74 5.62
C LEU A 72 13.36 -2.00 6.73
N PRO A 73 13.13 -2.62 7.89
CA PRO A 73 12.51 -1.94 9.03
C PRO A 73 13.37 -0.76 9.50
N GLN A 74 12.78 0.43 9.64
CA GLN A 74 13.49 1.67 10.01
C GLN A 74 13.12 2.19 11.42
N TYR A 75 11.86 2.07 11.81
CA TYR A 75 11.34 2.64 13.04
C TYR A 75 10.43 1.63 13.74
N LEU A 76 10.47 1.60 15.07
CA LEU A 76 9.52 0.91 15.93
C LEU A 76 8.70 1.96 16.68
N VAL A 77 7.39 1.98 16.44
CA VAL A 77 6.47 2.93 17.10
C VAL A 77 5.82 2.24 18.29
N ILE A 78 5.97 2.82 19.48
CA ILE A 78 5.25 2.41 20.68
C ILE A 78 4.13 3.45 20.90
N TYR A 79 2.88 2.97 20.91
CA TYR A 79 1.70 3.81 21.07
C TYR A 79 0.89 3.30 22.28
N GLU A 80 0.29 4.23 23.04
CA GLU A 80 -0.52 3.95 24.24
C GLU A 80 -1.99 3.67 23.92
#